data_AF-A0A1V6J672-F1
#
_entry.id   AF-A0A1V6J672-F1
#
_cell.length_a   1.000
_cell.length_b   1.000
_cell.length_c   1.000
_cell.angle_alpha   90.00
_cell.angle_beta   90.00
_cell.angle_gamma   90.00
#
_symmetry.space_group_name_H-M   'P 1'
#
loop_
_entity.id
_entity.type
_entity.pdbx_description
1 polymer ?
#
loop_
_entity_poly.entity_id
_entity_poly.type
_entity_poly.pdbx_seq_one_letter_code
_entity_poly.pdbx_strand_id
1 'polypeptide(L)'
;MHSAIHRLAGWALVWLLLAGCTPPPKPPPPKVVNTSSELAAVAAPPVTRDPALRQVDKGPEDALLLMQVAAYRERLPEEFRKRNNFAWAQAHIAGLEKTEYFAHSSIQDFLDFSTEAAEAMIGISLKPPEPARFTTLCVNQAGAVDGADCWSRSVDTEFKILEDIASRLPDPSVKGHIRLFTELYPCPSCWNVMKQFLAIYTNVEMEVLYRTP
;
A
#
# COMPACT_ATOMS: atom_id res chain seq x y z
N MET A 1 -64.48 -20.70 23.64
CA MET A 1 -65.05 -22.06 23.79
C MET A 1 -65.83 -22.38 22.52
N HIS A 2 -65.58 -23.57 21.96
CA HIS A 2 -66.39 -24.41 21.06
C HIS A 2 -67.84 -23.94 20.78
N SER A 3 -68.49 -24.16 19.63
CA SER A 3 -68.29 -25.09 18.52
C SER A 3 -69.25 -24.71 17.38
N ALA A 4 -69.02 -25.30 16.21
CA ALA A 4 -69.73 -25.17 14.93
C ALA A 4 -71.21 -25.61 14.94
N ILE A 5 -71.96 -25.26 13.87
CA ILE A 5 -72.92 -26.13 13.16
C ILE A 5 -73.11 -25.65 11.70
N HIS A 6 -73.15 -26.64 10.81
CA HIS A 6 -73.24 -26.62 9.34
C HIS A 6 -74.60 -26.22 8.73
N ARG A 7 -74.57 -25.81 7.44
CA ARG A 7 -75.43 -26.23 6.30
C ARG A 7 -74.99 -25.46 5.03
N LEU A 8 -74.26 -26.07 4.09
CA LEU A 8 -74.68 -26.89 2.93
C LEU A 8 -75.42 -26.15 1.78
N ALA A 9 -74.75 -26.22 0.61
CA ALA A 9 -75.25 -26.37 -0.75
C ALA A 9 -75.71 -25.13 -1.56
N GLY A 10 -74.92 -24.82 -2.59
CA GLY A 10 -75.27 -23.99 -3.74
C GLY A 10 -74.20 -24.10 -4.81
N TRP A 11 -74.31 -25.11 -5.67
CA TRP A 11 -73.38 -25.38 -6.78
C TRP A 11 -73.65 -24.43 -7.96
N ALA A 12 -72.61 -23.76 -8.44
CA ALA A 12 -72.55 -23.23 -9.81
C ALA A 12 -71.25 -23.70 -10.46
N LEU A 13 -71.40 -24.61 -11.43
CA LEU A 13 -70.34 -25.10 -12.30
C LEU A 13 -69.85 -23.96 -13.21
N VAL A 14 -68.57 -23.60 -13.11
CA VAL A 14 -67.86 -22.89 -14.19
C VAL A 14 -66.83 -23.86 -14.75
N TRP A 15 -67.03 -24.24 -16.00
CA TRP A 15 -66.06 -24.98 -16.80
C TRP A 15 -64.91 -24.03 -17.19
N LEU A 16 -63.70 -24.30 -16.69
CA LEU A 16 -62.48 -23.74 -17.25
C LEU A 16 -61.58 -24.90 -17.71
N LEU A 17 -61.44 -24.99 -19.03
CA LEU A 17 -60.50 -25.88 -19.73
C LEU A 17 -59.07 -25.50 -19.33
N LEU A 18 -58.41 -26.34 -18.53
CA LEU A 18 -56.96 -26.30 -18.34
C LEU A 18 -56.31 -27.00 -19.54
N ALA A 19 -55.84 -26.19 -20.49
CA ALA A 19 -54.84 -26.63 -21.46
C ALA A 19 -53.56 -27.01 -20.69
N GLY A 20 -53.10 -28.25 -20.88
CA GLY A 20 -51.83 -28.71 -20.32
C GLY A 20 -50.66 -27.97 -20.96
N CYS A 21 -50.05 -27.05 -20.22
CA CYS A 21 -48.75 -26.49 -20.56
C CYS A 21 -47.67 -27.53 -20.21
N THR A 22 -47.15 -28.24 -21.20
CA THR A 22 -45.86 -28.93 -21.09
C THR A 22 -44.74 -27.89 -20.95
N PRO A 23 -43.77 -28.07 -20.04
CA PRO A 23 -42.64 -27.16 -19.94
C PRO A 23 -41.78 -27.22 -21.22
N PRO A 24 -41.18 -26.10 -21.66
CA PRO A 24 -40.36 -26.07 -22.86
C PRO A 24 -39.09 -26.92 -22.70
N PRO A 25 -38.56 -27.49 -23.80
CA PRO A 25 -37.36 -28.31 -23.76
C PRO A 25 -36.14 -27.49 -23.30
N LYS A 26 -35.31 -28.12 -22.45
CA LYS A 26 -34.07 -27.54 -21.93
C LYS A 26 -33.12 -27.20 -23.10
N PRO A 27 -32.50 -26.01 -23.13
CA PRO A 27 -31.57 -25.66 -24.20
C PRO A 27 -30.37 -26.62 -24.22
N PRO A 28 -29.82 -26.92 -25.42
CA PRO A 28 -28.67 -27.79 -25.54
C PRO A 28 -27.44 -27.18 -24.85
N PRO A 29 -26.52 -28.00 -24.33
CA PRO A 29 -25.29 -27.49 -23.74
C PRO A 29 -24.52 -26.67 -24.79
N PRO A 30 -23.86 -25.57 -24.38
CA PRO A 30 -23.09 -24.75 -25.30
C PRO A 30 -22.02 -25.58 -25.99
N LYS A 31 -21.94 -25.47 -27.33
CA LYS A 31 -20.86 -26.07 -28.12
C LYS A 31 -19.53 -25.48 -27.64
N VAL A 32 -18.65 -26.35 -27.15
CA VAL A 32 -17.25 -26.00 -26.88
C VAL A 32 -16.60 -25.73 -28.24
N VAL A 33 -16.47 -24.45 -28.58
CA VAL A 33 -15.65 -24.00 -29.70
C VAL A 33 -14.24 -23.79 -29.15
N ASN A 34 -13.29 -24.61 -29.59
CA ASN A 34 -11.87 -24.37 -29.36
C ASN A 34 -11.44 -23.16 -30.20
N THR A 35 -11.52 -21.96 -29.64
CA THR A 35 -10.83 -20.76 -30.11
C THR A 35 -9.54 -20.60 -29.33
N SER A 36 -8.53 -21.38 -29.70
CA SER A 36 -7.14 -21.16 -29.31
C SER A 36 -6.55 -20.07 -30.20
N SER A 37 -6.87 -18.79 -29.96
CA SER A 37 -6.13 -17.62 -30.48
C SER A 37 -6.92 -16.33 -30.20
N GLU A 38 -6.81 -15.77 -29.00
CA GLU A 38 -6.94 -14.31 -28.82
C GLU A 38 -6.21 -13.87 -27.54
N LEU A 39 -5.05 -13.25 -27.75
CA LEU A 39 -4.27 -12.38 -26.86
C LEU A 39 -4.24 -12.71 -25.36
N ALA A 40 -3.50 -13.75 -25.00
CA ALA A 40 -2.57 -13.60 -23.89
C ALA A 40 -1.34 -12.86 -24.42
N ALA A 41 -1.38 -11.52 -24.44
CA ALA A 41 -0.14 -10.77 -24.36
C ALA A 41 0.48 -11.20 -23.03
N VAL A 42 1.46 -12.10 -23.10
CA VAL A 42 2.37 -12.35 -21.98
C VAL A 42 3.00 -10.99 -21.71
N ALA A 43 2.44 -10.26 -20.75
CA ALA A 43 3.08 -9.08 -20.22
C ALA A 43 4.48 -9.54 -19.86
N ALA A 44 5.50 -8.89 -20.43
CA ALA A 44 6.86 -9.09 -19.99
C ALA A 44 6.86 -9.06 -18.45
N PRO A 45 7.67 -9.89 -17.78
CA PRO A 45 7.80 -9.79 -16.33
C PRO A 45 7.98 -8.32 -15.98
N PRO A 46 7.25 -7.78 -14.98
CA PRO A 46 7.32 -6.36 -14.66
C PRO A 46 8.79 -6.00 -14.54
N VAL A 47 9.23 -5.03 -15.34
CA VAL A 47 10.62 -4.59 -15.32
C VAL A 47 10.88 -4.08 -13.90
N THR A 48 11.55 -4.89 -13.09
CA THR A 48 11.91 -4.50 -11.73
C THR A 48 13.04 -3.49 -11.86
N ARG A 49 12.70 -2.21 -11.68
CA ARG A 49 13.70 -1.14 -11.63
C ARG A 49 14.22 -1.03 -10.20
N ASP A 50 15.52 -1.03 -10.05
CA ASP A 50 16.16 -0.66 -8.79
C ASP A 50 16.19 0.87 -8.66
N PRO A 51 16.00 1.42 -7.46
CA PRO A 51 16.29 2.83 -7.22
C PRO A 51 17.80 3.09 -7.35
N ALA A 52 18.17 4.31 -7.73
CA ALA A 52 19.56 4.74 -7.60
C ALA A 52 19.91 4.80 -6.10
N LEU A 53 21.03 4.20 -5.69
CA LEU A 53 21.44 4.15 -4.29
C LEU A 53 22.85 4.70 -4.14
N ARG A 54 23.02 5.66 -3.23
CA ARG A 54 24.34 6.17 -2.86
C ARG A 54 24.41 6.59 -1.40
N GLN A 55 25.62 6.65 -0.86
CA GLN A 55 25.84 7.26 0.45
C GLN A 55 25.73 8.78 0.32
N VAL A 56 25.21 9.44 1.35
CA VAL A 56 25.14 10.90 1.41
C VAL A 56 26.55 11.51 1.52
N ASP A 57 26.79 12.59 0.77
CA ASP A 57 28.02 13.37 0.84
C ASP A 57 27.88 14.46 1.91
N LYS A 58 28.90 14.68 2.75
CA LYS A 58 28.86 15.71 3.80
C LYS A 58 29.28 17.10 3.30
N GLY A 59 29.71 17.20 2.05
CA GLY A 59 30.10 18.42 1.36
C GLY A 59 28.88 19.15 0.78
N PRO A 60 29.13 20.08 -0.16
CA PRO A 60 28.10 21.00 -0.63
C PRO A 60 26.97 20.34 -1.43
N GLU A 61 27.18 19.14 -1.96
CA GLU A 61 26.22 18.44 -2.82
C GLU A 61 24.92 18.11 -2.08
N ASP A 62 25.02 17.54 -0.88
CA ASP A 62 23.84 17.15 -0.08
C ASP A 62 23.61 18.07 1.13
N ALA A 63 24.30 19.21 1.22
CA ALA A 63 24.16 20.14 2.35
C ALA A 63 22.71 20.59 2.58
N LEU A 64 21.97 20.93 1.51
CA LEU A 64 20.56 21.31 1.61
C LEU A 64 19.67 20.17 2.07
N LEU A 65 19.92 18.94 1.59
CA LEU A 65 19.21 17.75 2.04
C LEU A 65 19.47 17.50 3.53
N LEU A 66 20.73 17.57 3.96
CA LEU A 66 21.11 17.35 5.35
C LEU A 66 20.53 18.44 6.28
N MET A 67 20.44 19.69 5.81
CA MET A 67 19.74 20.76 6.53
C MET A 67 18.25 20.47 6.69
N GLN A 68 17.57 19.99 5.65
CA GLN A 68 16.15 19.60 5.74
C GLN A 68 15.95 18.42 6.68
N VAL A 69 16.79 17.38 6.57
CA VAL A 69 16.79 16.24 7.50
C VAL A 69 16.90 16.72 8.94
N ALA A 70 17.84 17.63 9.24
CA ALA A 70 18.00 18.18 10.59
C ALA A 70 16.75 18.96 11.05
N ALA A 71 16.16 19.79 10.18
CA ALA A 71 14.95 20.54 10.49
C ALA A 71 13.76 19.62 10.82
N TYR A 72 13.57 18.54 10.05
CA TYR A 72 12.52 17.56 10.33
C TYR A 72 12.79 16.74 11.59
N ARG A 73 14.06 16.46 11.93
CA ARG A 73 14.39 15.80 13.20
C ARG A 73 14.00 16.65 14.41
N GLU A 74 14.14 17.98 14.34
CA GLU A 74 13.74 18.86 15.45
C GLU A 74 12.23 18.84 15.76
N ARG A 75 11.43 18.34 14.81
CA ARG A 75 9.97 18.15 14.99
C ARG A 75 9.61 16.95 15.85
N LEU A 76 10.54 16.02 16.05
CA LEU A 76 10.33 14.84 16.88
C LEU A 76 10.53 15.18 18.36
N PRO A 77 9.94 14.43 19.29
CA PRO A 77 10.34 14.48 20.70
C PRO A 77 11.82 14.13 20.88
N GLU A 78 12.45 14.74 21.89
CA GLU A 78 13.92 14.74 22.08
C GLU A 78 14.53 13.34 22.03
N GLU A 79 13.85 12.36 22.65
CA GLU A 79 14.26 10.97 22.75
C GLU A 79 14.34 10.25 21.39
N PHE A 80 13.66 10.75 20.36
CA PHE A 80 13.70 10.22 18.99
C PHE A 80 14.67 11.02 18.09
N ARG A 81 14.97 12.28 18.41
CA ARG A 81 15.81 13.17 17.58
C ARG A 81 17.22 12.67 17.31
N LYS A 82 17.77 11.75 18.10
CA LYS A 82 19.15 11.25 17.96
C LYS A 82 19.25 9.78 17.53
N ARG A 83 18.12 9.11 17.28
CA ARG A 83 18.10 7.69 16.89
C ARG A 83 18.24 7.51 15.37
N ASN A 84 18.85 6.42 14.93
CA ASN A 84 19.02 6.10 13.50
C ASN A 84 17.74 5.53 12.84
N ASN A 85 16.59 5.69 13.49
CA ASN A 85 15.31 5.13 13.09
C ASN A 85 14.50 6.14 12.25
N PHE A 86 15.15 7.09 11.57
CA PHE A 86 14.52 8.22 10.89
C PHE A 86 14.74 8.14 9.38
N ALA A 87 13.73 8.57 8.62
CA ALA A 87 13.88 8.87 7.21
C ALA A 87 13.12 10.14 6.85
N TRP A 88 13.55 10.78 5.78
CA TRP A 88 12.90 11.93 5.16
C TRP A 88 12.88 11.72 3.65
N ALA A 89 11.82 12.15 2.99
CA ALA A 89 11.74 12.10 1.54
C ALA A 89 11.18 13.40 0.97
N GLN A 90 11.68 13.74 -0.21
CA GLN A 90 11.06 14.72 -1.08
C GLN A 90 10.51 14.00 -2.32
N ALA A 91 9.22 14.17 -2.60
CA ALA A 91 8.53 13.56 -3.71
C ALA A 91 7.89 14.65 -4.58
N HIS A 92 8.48 14.86 -5.76
CA HIS A 92 7.94 15.75 -6.78
C HIS A 92 7.30 14.90 -7.87
N ILE A 93 6.04 14.54 -7.65
CA ILE A 93 5.26 13.69 -8.56
C ILE A 93 4.02 14.44 -8.99
N ALA A 94 3.69 14.38 -10.28
CA ALA A 94 2.50 15.01 -10.82
C ALA A 94 1.25 14.50 -10.07
N GLY A 95 0.45 15.44 -9.55
CA GLY A 95 -0.76 15.15 -8.78
C GLY A 95 -0.55 15.04 -7.26
N LEU A 96 0.69 15.13 -6.74
CA LEU A 96 0.93 15.26 -5.30
C LEU A 96 0.95 16.72 -4.86
N GLU A 97 0.08 17.07 -3.91
CA GLU A 97 0.14 18.37 -3.22
C GLU A 97 1.22 18.37 -2.12
N LYS A 98 1.36 17.27 -1.38
CA LYS A 98 2.39 17.08 -0.35
C LYS A 98 3.68 16.63 -1.03
N THR A 99 4.76 17.39 -0.85
CA THR A 99 6.06 17.10 -1.48
C THR A 99 7.13 16.63 -0.51
N GLU A 100 6.91 16.74 0.80
CA GLU A 100 7.87 16.32 1.82
C GLU A 100 7.23 15.37 2.84
N TYR A 101 7.98 14.33 3.19
CA TYR A 101 7.55 13.22 4.01
C TYR A 101 8.65 12.89 5.01
N PHE A 102 8.29 12.41 6.19
CA PHE A 102 9.25 11.95 7.18
C PHE A 102 8.60 10.87 8.03
N ALA A 103 9.42 9.97 8.56
CA ALA A 103 8.95 8.90 9.42
C ALA A 103 9.99 8.57 10.48
N HIS A 104 9.53 7.98 11.58
CA HIS A 104 10.39 7.38 12.59
C HIS A 104 9.90 5.96 12.90
N SER A 105 10.75 4.92 12.84
CA SER A 105 10.31 3.52 12.92
C SER A 105 9.79 3.08 14.29
N SER A 106 9.95 3.91 15.31
CA SER A 106 9.35 3.71 16.65
C SER A 106 8.04 4.47 16.88
N ILE A 107 7.57 5.26 15.90
CA ILE A 107 6.34 6.07 16.00
C ILE A 107 5.33 5.51 14.99
N GLN A 108 4.30 4.80 15.47
CA GLN A 108 3.29 4.17 14.59
C GLN A 108 1.97 4.92 14.57
N ASP A 109 1.67 5.63 15.65
CA ASP A 109 0.48 6.44 15.88
C ASP A 109 0.81 7.53 16.92
N PHE A 110 -0.22 8.27 17.35
CA PHE A 110 -0.08 9.36 18.32
C PHE A 110 -0.60 9.00 19.73
N LEU A 111 -0.95 7.75 20.00
CA LEU A 111 -1.64 7.36 21.23
C LEU A 111 -0.80 7.63 22.50
N ASP A 112 0.52 7.45 22.39
CA ASP A 112 1.46 7.62 23.49
C ASP A 112 2.08 9.04 23.54
N PHE A 113 1.60 9.99 22.74
CA PHE A 113 2.15 11.34 22.63
C PHE A 113 1.21 12.39 23.22
N SER A 114 1.77 13.45 23.80
CA SER A 114 0.98 14.63 24.16
C SER A 114 0.43 15.32 22.90
N THR A 115 -0.60 16.14 23.06
CA THR A 115 -1.17 16.94 21.97
C THR A 115 -0.10 17.80 21.31
N GLU A 116 0.76 18.46 22.10
CA GLU A 116 1.82 19.33 21.60
C GLU A 116 2.87 18.54 20.80
N ALA A 117 3.22 17.34 21.25
CA ALA A 117 4.14 16.47 20.53
C ALA A 117 3.53 15.97 19.22
N ALA A 118 2.24 15.60 19.22
CA ALA A 118 1.52 15.19 18.01
C ALA A 118 1.43 16.35 17.00
N GLU A 119 1.15 17.57 17.46
CA GLU A 119 1.10 18.78 16.63
C GLU A 119 2.46 19.09 15.98
N ALA A 120 3.57 18.98 16.74
CA ALA A 120 4.91 19.17 16.19
C ALA A 120 5.21 18.18 15.05
N MET A 121 4.70 16.97 15.15
CA MET A 121 4.88 15.87 14.19
C MET A 121 3.84 15.85 13.05
N ILE A 122 3.00 16.88 12.88
CA ILE A 122 1.98 16.91 11.79
C ILE A 122 2.60 16.58 10.42
N GLY A 123 2.03 15.60 9.72
CA GLY A 123 2.53 15.17 8.42
C GLY A 123 3.61 14.09 8.46
N ILE A 124 3.97 13.57 9.63
CA ILE A 124 4.72 12.31 9.76
C ILE A 124 3.96 11.17 9.07
N SER A 125 4.69 10.29 8.39
CA SER A 125 4.15 9.06 7.81
C SER A 125 4.11 7.97 8.89
N LEU A 126 2.88 7.64 9.28
CA LEU A 126 2.55 6.64 10.29
C LEU A 126 2.42 5.23 9.68
N LYS A 127 2.26 4.22 10.54
CA LYS A 127 2.01 2.86 10.04
C LYS A 127 0.66 2.84 9.31
N PRO A 128 0.58 2.36 8.05
CA PRO A 128 -0.68 2.29 7.33
C PRO A 128 -1.63 1.28 7.99
N PRO A 129 -2.95 1.40 7.78
CA PRO A 129 -3.89 0.35 8.13
C PRO A 129 -3.66 -0.88 7.26
N GLU A 130 -4.07 -2.04 7.76
CA GLU A 130 -4.02 -3.30 7.01
C GLU A 130 -5.33 -3.56 6.23
N PRO A 131 -5.27 -4.17 5.02
CA PRO A 131 -4.06 -4.61 4.33
C PRO A 131 -3.29 -3.43 3.70
N ALA A 132 -1.97 -3.42 3.88
CA ALA A 132 -1.08 -2.48 3.21
C ALA A 132 -0.97 -2.75 1.68
N ARG A 133 -0.53 -1.75 0.92
CA ARG A 133 -0.34 -1.88 -0.54
C ARG A 133 0.93 -2.66 -0.88
N PHE A 134 1.98 -2.48 -0.09
CA PHE A 134 3.27 -3.11 -0.26
C PHE A 134 3.48 -4.20 0.78
N THR A 135 4.11 -5.28 0.34
CA THR A 135 4.47 -6.39 1.23
C THR A 135 5.86 -6.19 1.81
N THR A 136 5.99 -6.34 3.12
CA THR A 136 7.29 -6.39 3.82
C THR A 136 7.75 -7.83 4.01
N LEU A 137 9.06 -8.02 4.08
CA LEU A 137 9.69 -9.31 4.33
C LEU A 137 10.03 -9.45 5.82
N CYS A 138 10.13 -10.69 6.30
CA CYS A 138 10.72 -10.99 7.60
C CYS A 138 12.24 -10.89 7.48
N VAL A 139 12.86 -9.94 8.19
CA VAL A 139 14.30 -9.68 8.06
C VAL A 139 14.93 -9.50 9.43
N ASN A 140 15.94 -10.29 9.75
CA ASN A 140 16.65 -10.18 11.03
C ASN A 140 17.71 -9.04 11.03
N GLN A 141 18.44 -8.89 12.14
CA GLN A 141 19.41 -7.80 12.29
C GLN A 141 20.61 -7.91 11.34
N ALA A 142 20.98 -9.13 10.95
CA ALA A 142 22.05 -9.38 9.98
C ALA A 142 21.60 -9.18 8.52
N GLY A 143 20.34 -8.80 8.29
CA GLY A 143 19.78 -8.67 6.95
C GLY A 143 19.40 -10.02 6.32
N ALA A 144 19.35 -11.12 7.06
CA ALA A 144 18.87 -12.39 6.52
C ALA A 144 17.34 -12.37 6.38
N VAL A 145 16.86 -12.67 5.17
CA VAL A 145 15.44 -12.84 4.87
C VAL A 145 15.01 -14.23 5.36
N ASP A 146 13.90 -14.28 6.10
CA ASP A 146 13.33 -15.49 6.70
C ASP A 146 14.35 -16.31 7.54
N GLY A 147 15.36 -15.61 8.09
CA GLY A 147 16.33 -16.20 9.01
C GLY A 147 15.78 -16.38 10.42
N ALA A 148 16.56 -17.05 11.27
CA ALA A 148 16.27 -17.10 12.70
C ALA A 148 16.16 -15.67 13.27
N ASP A 149 15.20 -15.49 14.17
CA ASP A 149 14.88 -14.22 14.85
C ASP A 149 14.56 -13.05 13.90
N CYS A 150 14.07 -13.35 12.69
CA CYS A 150 13.56 -12.31 11.80
C CYS A 150 12.26 -11.72 12.37
N TRP A 151 11.98 -10.46 12.03
CA TRP A 151 10.74 -9.79 12.37
C TRP A 151 10.16 -9.05 11.15
N SER A 152 8.87 -8.77 11.21
CA SER A 152 8.19 -7.96 10.20
C SER A 152 8.75 -6.54 10.17
N ARG A 153 9.10 -6.06 8.99
CA ARG A 153 9.56 -4.68 8.75
C ARG A 153 8.44 -3.71 8.39
N SER A 154 7.20 -4.03 8.75
CA SER A 154 5.99 -3.18 8.54
C SER A 154 5.97 -1.88 9.36
N VAL A 155 7.01 -1.60 10.14
CA VAL A 155 7.18 -0.34 10.89
C VAL A 155 8.37 0.48 10.39
N ASP A 156 9.14 -0.05 9.43
CA ASP A 156 10.32 0.63 8.90
C ASP A 156 9.92 1.91 8.16
N THR A 157 10.80 2.92 8.20
CA THR A 157 10.46 4.27 7.77
C THR A 157 10.24 4.37 6.26
N GLU A 158 11.02 3.65 5.47
CA GLU A 158 10.89 3.62 4.00
C GLU A 158 9.54 3.01 3.59
N PHE A 159 9.09 1.96 4.29
CA PHE A 159 7.77 1.37 4.07
C PHE A 159 6.65 2.40 4.33
N LYS A 160 6.67 3.05 5.50
CA LYS A 160 5.63 4.02 5.88
C LYS A 160 5.57 5.22 4.93
N ILE A 161 6.73 5.75 4.54
CA ILE A 161 6.79 6.89 3.60
C ILE A 161 6.23 6.50 2.24
N LEU A 162 6.60 5.35 1.70
CA LEU A 162 6.15 4.93 0.37
C LEU A 162 4.65 4.59 0.35
N GLU A 163 4.11 4.05 1.45
CA GLU A 163 2.65 3.89 1.64
C GLU A 163 1.92 5.24 1.70
N ASP A 164 2.42 6.21 2.46
CA ASP A 164 1.84 7.56 2.54
C ASP A 164 1.84 8.24 1.17
N ILE A 165 2.96 8.18 0.43
CA ILE A 165 3.05 8.68 -0.95
C ILE A 165 2.02 7.97 -1.84
N ALA A 166 2.03 6.63 -1.87
CA ALA A 166 1.15 5.85 -2.73
C ALA A 166 -0.34 6.05 -2.42
N SER A 167 -0.70 6.32 -1.16
CA SER A 167 -2.08 6.60 -0.74
C SER A 167 -2.64 7.92 -1.31
N ARG A 168 -1.76 8.83 -1.73
CA ARG A 168 -2.10 10.17 -2.23
C ARG A 168 -1.99 10.29 -3.74
N LEU A 169 -1.41 9.29 -4.43
CA LEU A 169 -1.28 9.31 -5.87
C LEU A 169 -2.61 9.01 -6.55
N PRO A 170 -2.98 9.77 -7.60
CA PRO A 170 -4.24 9.58 -8.30
C PRO A 170 -4.30 8.26 -9.07
N ASP A 171 -3.21 7.87 -9.73
CA ASP A 171 -3.11 6.64 -10.51
C ASP A 171 -1.64 6.23 -10.78
N PRO A 172 -1.38 4.99 -11.26
CA PRO A 172 -0.02 4.49 -11.50
C PRO A 172 0.76 5.15 -12.65
N SER A 173 0.10 5.89 -13.55
CA SER A 173 0.73 6.47 -14.74
C SER A 173 1.47 7.79 -14.48
N VAL A 174 1.28 8.37 -13.29
CA VAL A 174 1.95 9.58 -12.80
C VAL A 174 3.45 9.55 -12.99
N LYS A 175 4.03 10.74 -13.21
CA LYS A 175 5.46 10.91 -13.47
C LYS A 175 6.10 11.80 -12.41
N GLY A 176 7.34 11.52 -12.08
CA GLY A 176 8.07 12.35 -11.12
C GLY A 176 9.32 11.70 -10.58
N HIS A 177 9.82 12.25 -9.49
CA HIS A 177 10.99 11.73 -8.80
C HIS A 177 10.82 11.78 -7.28
N ILE A 178 11.46 10.82 -6.61
CA ILE A 178 11.56 10.74 -5.16
C ILE A 178 13.03 10.77 -4.78
N ARG A 179 13.41 11.67 -3.87
CA ARG A 179 14.68 11.59 -3.13
C ARG A 179 14.37 11.13 -1.72
N LEU A 180 14.78 9.93 -1.36
CA LEU A 180 14.53 9.31 -0.06
C LEU A 180 15.83 9.22 0.73
N PHE A 181 15.95 9.97 1.81
CA PHE A 181 17.03 9.86 2.77
C PHE A 181 16.66 8.88 3.89
N THR A 182 17.58 7.97 4.22
CA THR A 182 17.48 7.07 5.38
C THR A 182 18.79 7.12 6.18
N GLU A 183 18.71 6.96 7.50
CA GLU A 183 19.91 7.00 8.35
C GLU A 183 20.80 5.74 8.18
N LEU A 184 20.19 4.61 7.86
CA LEU A 184 20.85 3.31 7.71
C LEU A 184 20.74 2.82 6.27
N TYR A 185 21.67 1.98 5.84
CA TYR A 185 21.53 1.26 4.58
C TYR A 185 20.17 0.52 4.54
N PRO A 186 19.36 0.65 3.47
CA PRO A 186 18.05 0.02 3.40
C PRO A 186 18.13 -1.50 3.58
N CYS A 187 17.37 -2.06 4.51
CA CYS A 187 17.33 -3.51 4.69
C CYS A 187 16.66 -4.18 3.47
N PRO A 188 16.84 -5.51 3.28
CA PRO A 188 16.20 -6.24 2.18
C PRO A 188 14.69 -6.07 2.07
N SER A 189 13.98 -5.91 3.20
CA SER A 189 12.54 -5.64 3.17
C SER A 189 12.23 -4.24 2.62
N CYS A 190 12.96 -3.21 3.04
CA CYS A 190 12.78 -1.86 2.53
C CYS A 190 13.10 -1.79 1.04
N TRP A 191 14.16 -2.47 0.60
CA TRP A 191 14.50 -2.61 -0.82
C TRP A 191 13.38 -3.30 -1.62
N ASN A 192 12.76 -4.35 -1.06
CA ASN A 192 11.61 -5.01 -1.65
C ASN A 192 10.40 -4.08 -1.80
N VAL A 193 10.14 -3.20 -0.83
CA VAL A 193 9.07 -2.20 -0.93
C VAL A 193 9.36 -1.18 -2.02
N MET A 194 10.59 -0.67 -2.11
CA MET A 194 11.00 0.26 -3.18
C MET A 194 10.80 -0.34 -4.57
N LYS A 195 11.15 -1.62 -4.75
CA LYS A 195 10.93 -2.36 -6.00
C LYS A 195 9.46 -2.47 -6.37
N GLN A 196 8.60 -2.79 -5.40
CA GLN A 196 7.16 -2.84 -5.63
C GLN A 196 6.60 -1.46 -6.02
N PHE A 197 7.04 -0.40 -5.35
CA PHE A 197 6.65 0.97 -5.69
C PHE A 197 7.02 1.31 -7.14
N LEU A 198 8.26 1.06 -7.55
CA LEU A 198 8.74 1.35 -8.91
C LEU A 198 8.13 0.45 -9.98
N ALA A 199 7.71 -0.77 -9.62
CA ALA A 199 6.97 -1.65 -10.52
C ALA A 199 5.53 -1.16 -10.78
N ILE A 200 4.90 -0.52 -9.80
CA ILE A 200 3.57 0.09 -9.94
C ILE A 200 3.68 1.44 -10.65
N TYR A 201 4.54 2.34 -10.16
CA TYR A 201 4.71 3.71 -10.66
C TYR A 201 5.88 3.79 -11.65
N THR A 202 5.70 3.20 -12.82
CA THR A 202 6.78 2.97 -13.80
C THR A 202 7.44 4.24 -14.35
N ASN A 203 6.74 5.39 -14.30
CA ASN A 203 7.26 6.70 -14.72
C ASN A 203 7.81 7.54 -13.54
N VAL A 204 7.95 6.96 -12.35
CA VAL A 204 8.58 7.61 -11.20
C VAL A 204 10.00 7.10 -11.04
N GLU A 205 10.95 8.02 -10.87
CA GLU A 205 12.33 7.74 -10.51
C GLU A 205 12.54 7.85 -9.00
N MET A 206 13.48 7.09 -8.46
CA MET A 206 13.79 7.10 -7.03
C MET A 206 15.31 7.09 -6.83
N GLU A 207 15.80 8.09 -6.10
CA GLU A 207 17.14 8.14 -5.53
C GLU A 207 17.02 7.90 -4.02
N VAL A 208 17.81 6.96 -3.53
CA VAL A 208 17.92 6.63 -2.12
C VAL A 208 19.30 7.04 -1.63
N LEU A 209 19.33 7.87 -0.60
CA LEU A 209 20.53 8.32 0.08
C LEU A 209 20.57 7.72 1.47
N TYR A 210 21.70 7.12 1.85
CA TYR A 210 21.89 6.59 3.20
C TYR A 210 23.07 7.24 3.91
N ARG A 211 23.01 7.36 5.24
CA ARG A 211 24.13 7.90 6.03
C ARG A 211 25.12 6.82 6.46
N THR A 212 24.63 5.76 7.07
CA THR A 212 25.45 4.70 7.69
C THR A 212 25.35 3.41 6.88
N PRO A 213 26.48 2.84 6.43
CA PRO A 213 26.49 1.52 5.80
C PRO A 213 26.15 0.41 6.78
#